data_AF-A0A0K2VTU4-F1
#
_entry.id   AF-A0A0K2VTU4-F1
#
_cell.length_a   1.000
_cell.length_b   1.000
_cell.length_c   1.000
_cell.angle_alpha   90.00
_cell.angle_beta   90.00
_cell.angle_gamma   90.00
#
_symmetry.space_group_name_H-M   'P 1'
#
loop_
_entity.id
_entity.type
_entity.pdbx_description
1 polymer ?
#
loop_
_entity_poly.entity_id
_entity_poly.type
_entity_poly.pdbx_seq_one_letter_code
_entity_poly.pdbx_strand_id
1 'polypeptide(L)'
;MLRMTRAELYDLVWSKPMTEIARQYGIRDQHVAQACDAYEIARPRAGHWQRVEHGKPVETPALNNKNHSPETIIVIEPALGKPGRFRGGDYHDAAKRRAA
;
A
#
# COMPACT_ATOMS: atom_id res chain seq x y z
N MET A 1 -3.15 -11.08 9.51
CA MET A 1 -4.25 -11.13 8.54
C MET A 1 -4.90 -9.77 8.54
N LEU A 2 -5.02 -9.15 7.38
CA LEU A 2 -5.65 -7.85 7.21
C LEU A 2 -6.96 -8.07 6.45
N ARG A 3 -8.09 -7.66 7.02
CA ARG A 3 -9.41 -7.81 6.40
C ARG A 3 -10.16 -6.49 6.53
N MET A 4 -10.51 -5.89 5.41
CA MET A 4 -11.14 -4.58 5.34
C MET A 4 -11.86 -4.38 4.01
N THR A 5 -12.68 -3.35 3.89
CA THR A 5 -13.33 -2.99 2.64
C THR A 5 -12.32 -2.40 1.64
N ARG A 6 -12.71 -2.36 0.36
CA ARG A 6 -11.94 -1.68 -0.69
C ARG A 6 -11.75 -0.19 -0.37
N ALA A 7 -12.76 0.45 0.21
CA ALA A 7 -12.68 1.83 0.70
C ALA A 7 -11.64 2.00 1.80
N GLU A 8 -11.70 1.14 2.81
CA GLU A 8 -10.74 1.17 3.93
C GLU A 8 -9.31 0.91 3.45
N LEU A 9 -9.10 -0.03 2.52
CA LEU A 9 -7.77 -0.29 1.97
C LEU A 9 -7.24 0.93 1.19
N TYR A 10 -8.09 1.58 0.39
CA TYR A 10 -7.74 2.82 -0.30
C TYR A 10 -7.32 3.91 0.70
N ASP A 11 -8.16 4.21 1.69
CA ASP A 11 -7.85 5.24 2.69
C ASP A 11 -6.55 4.91 3.42
N LEU A 12 -6.34 3.63 3.75
CA LEU A 12 -5.13 3.16 4.40
C LEU A 12 -3.87 3.43 3.54
N VAL A 13 -3.88 3.08 2.25
CA VAL A 13 -2.72 3.29 1.36
C VAL A 13 -2.49 4.75 0.98
N TRP A 14 -3.49 5.62 1.15
CA TRP A 14 -3.36 7.08 0.99
C TRP A 14 -3.08 7.81 2.31
N SER A 15 -3.18 7.13 3.45
CA SER A 15 -2.84 7.69 4.77
C SER A 15 -1.38 7.43 5.19
N LYS A 16 -0.76 6.32 4.76
CA LYS A 16 0.61 5.96 5.13
C LYS A 16 1.33 5.07 4.10
N PRO A 17 2.68 5.05 4.11
CA PRO A 17 3.46 4.17 3.22
C PRO A 17 3.14 2.68 3.41
N MET A 18 3.12 1.91 2.32
CA MET A 18 2.85 0.46 2.34
C MET A 18 3.84 -0.33 3.22
N THR A 19 5.08 0.13 3.34
CA THR A 19 6.09 -0.47 4.23
C THR A 19 5.69 -0.37 5.70
N GLU A 20 5.05 0.74 6.09
CA GLU A 20 4.53 0.93 7.44
C GLU A 20 3.28 0.08 7.69
N ILE A 21 2.36 0.04 6.71
CA ILE A 21 1.18 -0.85 6.73
C ILE A 21 1.63 -2.29 6.94
N ALA A 22 2.58 -2.76 6.12
CA ALA A 22 3.12 -4.11 6.17
C ALA A 22 3.66 -4.46 7.55
N ARG A 23 4.46 -3.57 8.13
CA ARG A 23 5.02 -3.73 9.48
C ARG A 23 3.92 -3.77 10.56
N GLN A 24 2.92 -2.91 10.47
CA GLN A 24 1.84 -2.83 11.45
C GLN A 24 0.99 -4.10 11.49
N TYR A 25 0.72 -4.70 10.32
CA TYR A 25 -0.19 -5.84 10.20
C TYR A 25 0.53 -7.20 10.07
N GLY A 26 1.86 -7.24 10.12
CA GLY A 26 2.64 -8.47 9.99
C GLY A 26 2.50 -9.13 8.61
N ILE A 27 2.30 -8.32 7.57
CA ILE A 27 2.15 -8.75 6.18
C ILE A 27 3.33 -8.24 5.35
N ARG A 28 3.45 -8.68 4.10
CA ARG A 28 4.42 -8.10 3.16
C ARG A 28 3.80 -6.91 2.45
N ASP A 29 4.57 -5.86 2.25
CA ASP A 29 4.20 -4.68 1.45
C ASP A 29 3.82 -5.06 0.02
N GLN A 30 4.49 -6.07 -0.56
CA GLN A 30 4.12 -6.63 -1.86
C GLN A 30 2.70 -7.23 -1.86
N HIS A 31 2.24 -7.84 -0.77
CA HIS A 31 0.87 -8.36 -0.69
C HIS A 31 -0.15 -7.21 -0.65
N VAL A 32 0.19 -6.08 -0.02
CA VAL A 32 -0.62 -4.86 -0.08
C VAL A 32 -0.69 -4.34 -1.52
N ALA A 33 0.45 -4.27 -2.21
CA ALA A 33 0.49 -3.86 -3.61
C ALA A 33 -0.34 -4.76 -4.54
N GLN A 34 -0.21 -6.08 -4.38
CA GLN A 34 -1.00 -7.06 -5.15
C GLN A 34 -2.50 -6.91 -4.90
N ALA A 35 -2.90 -6.67 -3.65
CA ALA A 35 -4.30 -6.41 -3.34
C ALA A 35 -4.78 -5.12 -4.01
N CYS A 36 -3.99 -4.04 -3.98
CA CYS A 36 -4.36 -2.83 -4.70
C CYS A 36 -4.53 -3.06 -6.20
N ASP A 37 -3.61 -3.81 -6.83
CA ASP A 37 -3.69 -4.10 -8.27
C ASP A 37 -4.89 -4.99 -8.61
N ALA A 38 -5.18 -6.01 -7.78
CA ALA A 38 -6.28 -6.94 -7.98
C ALA A 38 -7.67 -6.29 -7.84
N TYR A 39 -7.79 -5.23 -7.04
CA TYR A 39 -9.04 -4.51 -6.80
C TYR A 39 -9.07 -3.11 -7.44
N GLU A 40 -8.14 -2.84 -8.36
CA GLU A 40 -8.00 -1.57 -9.08
C GLU A 40 -8.03 -0.36 -8.14
N ILE A 41 -7.23 -0.42 -7.07
CA ILE A 41 -7.03 0.66 -6.12
C ILE A 41 -5.80 1.44 -6.57
N ALA A 42 -5.99 2.70 -6.92
CA ALA A 42 -4.89 3.59 -7.27
C ALA A 42 -3.95 3.79 -6.07
N ARG A 43 -2.65 3.67 -6.31
CA ARG A 43 -1.60 3.83 -5.29
C ARG A 43 -0.91 5.20 -5.43
N PRO A 44 -0.38 5.77 -4.33
CA PRO A 44 0.44 6.96 -4.41
C PRO A 44 1.65 6.76 -5.34
N ARG A 45 1.93 7.74 -6.21
CA ARG A 45 3.12 7.71 -7.08
C ARG A 45 4.40 7.82 -6.25
N ALA A 46 5.52 7.38 -6.82
CA ALA A 46 6.84 7.60 -6.24
C ALA A 46 7.03 9.10 -5.92
N GLY A 47 7.54 9.40 -4.72
CA GLY A 47 7.70 10.78 -4.24
C GLY A 47 6.44 11.43 -3.66
N HIS A 48 5.26 10.77 -3.68
CA HIS A 48 4.06 11.30 -3.00
C HIS A 48 4.32 11.56 -1.51
N TRP A 49 4.89 10.59 -0.79
CA TRP A 49 5.18 10.72 0.64
C TRP A 49 6.18 11.83 0.95
N GLN A 50 7.20 12.01 0.11
CA GLN A 50 8.14 13.14 0.23
C GLN A 50 7.44 14.50 0.04
N ARG A 51 6.43 14.57 -0.84
CA ARG A 51 5.62 15.79 -1.01
C ARG A 51 4.76 16.04 0.22
N VAL A 52 4.12 15.00 0.77
CA VAL A 52 3.31 15.08 2.00
C VAL A 52 4.17 15.55 3.18
N GLU A 53 5.35 14.95 3.37
CA GLU A 53 6.31 15.32 4.42
C GLU A 53 6.77 16.77 4.31
N HIS A 54 6.91 17.29 3.10
CA HIS A 54 7.27 18.69 2.84
C HIS A 54 6.04 19.64 2.77
N GLY A 55 4.86 19.19 3.19
CA GLY A 55 3.64 20.02 3.24
C GLY A 55 3.14 20.48 1.86
N LYS A 56 3.54 19.81 0.77
CA LYS A 56 3.11 20.15 -0.57
C LYS A 56 1.72 19.58 -0.84
N PRO A 57 0.88 20.28 -1.65
CA PRO A 57 -0.40 19.73 -2.06
C PRO A 57 -0.18 18.44 -2.84
N VAL A 58 -1.01 17.44 -2.56
CA VAL A 58 -1.05 16.15 -3.24
C VAL A 58 -2.45 15.88 -3.74
N GLU A 59 -2.53 15.31 -4.93
CA GLU A 59 -3.81 14.91 -5.53
C GLU A 59 -4.04 13.43 -5.28
N THR A 60 -5.24 13.10 -4.81
CA THR A 60 -5.70 11.73 -4.61
C THR A 60 -6.78 11.41 -5.65
N PRO A 61 -6.59 10.39 -6.51
CA PRO A 61 -7.59 9.98 -7.48
C PRO A 61 -8.77 9.34 -6.76
N ALA A 62 -9.99 9.62 -7.21
CA ALA A 62 -11.19 9.02 -6.65
C ALA A 62 -11.17 7.49 -6.74
N LEU A 63 -11.74 6.82 -5.74
CA LEU A 63 -11.85 5.36 -5.65
C LEU A 63 -12.90 4.76 -6.62
N ASN A 64 -13.43 5.52 -7.58
CA ASN A 64 -14.51 5.04 -8.43
C ASN A 64 -13.99 4.10 -9.54
N ASN A 65 -14.52 2.88 -9.59
CA ASN A 65 -14.38 2.00 -10.74
C ASN A 65 -15.70 1.26 -11.00
N LYS A 66 -15.85 0.69 -12.21
CA LYS A 66 -17.04 -0.09 -12.58
C LYS A 66 -16.96 -1.54 -12.11
N ASN A 67 -15.78 -1.99 -11.72
CA ASN A 67 -15.48 -3.41 -11.50
C ASN A 67 -15.58 -3.83 -10.02
N HIS A 68 -15.38 -2.91 -9.07
CA HIS A 68 -15.32 -3.24 -7.63
C HIS A 68 -16.07 -2.23 -6.75
N SER A 69 -17.09 -2.69 -6.03
CA SER A 69 -17.81 -1.88 -5.04
C SER A 69 -16.88 -1.40 -3.91
N PRO A 70 -17.05 -0.18 -3.36
CA PRO A 70 -16.34 0.26 -2.15
C PRO A 70 -16.45 -0.70 -0.98
N GLU A 71 -17.58 -1.41 -0.87
CA GLU A 71 -17.87 -2.38 0.21
C GLU A 71 -17.26 -3.77 0.00
N THR A 72 -16.54 -3.97 -1.11
CA THR A 72 -15.89 -5.26 -1.41
C THR A 72 -14.90 -5.59 -0.31
N ILE A 73 -15.06 -6.75 0.34
CA ILE A 73 -14.13 -7.22 1.37
C ILE A 73 -12.86 -7.74 0.72
N ILE A 74 -11.72 -7.20 1.14
CA ILE A 74 -10.38 -7.60 0.75
C ILE A 74 -9.71 -8.27 1.95
N VAL A 75 -9.09 -9.43 1.71
CA VAL A 75 -8.33 -10.17 2.72
C VAL A 75 -6.89 -10.31 2.24
N ILE A 76 -5.95 -9.80 3.04
CA ILE A 76 -4.51 -9.92 2.82
C ILE A 76 -3.93 -10.78 3.93
N GLU A 77 -3.52 -11.99 3.55
CA GLU A 77 -3.00 -12.96 4.50
C GLU A 77 -1.60 -12.58 5.01
N PRO A 78 -1.31 -12.84 6.30
CA PRO A 78 0.03 -12.70 6.83
C PRO A 78 0.91 -13.81 6.28
N ALA A 79 2.20 -13.53 6.13
CA ALA A 79 3.15 -14.54 5.69
C ALA A 79 3.38 -15.56 6.83
N LEU A 80 2.53 -16.59 6.93
CA LEU A 80 2.79 -17.73 7.79
C LEU A 80 3.92 -18.56 7.16
N GLY A 81 5.16 -18.32 7.62
CA GLY A 81 6.28 -19.26 7.52
C GLY A 81 6.56 -19.91 6.17
N LYS A 82 7.23 -19.17 5.26
CA LYS A 82 8.36 -19.61 4.40
C LYS A 82 8.84 -18.44 3.52
N PRO A 83 10.15 -18.10 3.49
CA PRO A 83 10.68 -17.17 2.50
C PRO A 83 10.81 -17.91 1.16
N GLY A 84 9.78 -17.83 0.31
CA GLY A 84 9.74 -18.53 -0.98
C GLY A 84 9.68 -17.58 -2.18
N ARG A 85 10.83 -17.46 -2.86
CA ARG A 85 11.10 -16.90 -4.20
C ARG A 85 10.53 -15.51 -4.54
N PHE A 86 11.36 -14.53 -4.20
CA PHE A 86 11.50 -13.24 -4.86
C PHE A 86 11.64 -13.42 -6.39
N ARG A 87 10.71 -12.84 -7.17
CA ARG A 87 10.96 -12.43 -8.55
C ARG A 87 11.15 -10.92 -8.50
N GLY A 88 12.41 -10.52 -8.60
CA GLY A 88 12.85 -9.13 -8.51
C GLY A 88 12.35 -8.28 -9.67
N GLY A 89 12.20 -6.99 -9.37
CA GLY A 89 11.85 -5.91 -10.28
C GLY A 89 11.74 -4.62 -9.48
N ASP A 90 12.90 -4.12 -9.05
CA ASP A 90 13.18 -2.69 -8.88
C ASP A 90 12.31 -1.87 -7.91
N TYR A 91 12.47 -2.09 -6.60
CA TYR A 91 12.28 -1.01 -5.62
C TYR A 91 13.64 -0.42 -5.28
N HIS A 92 13.98 0.68 -5.97
CA HIS A 92 15.13 1.50 -5.60
C HIS A 92 14.85 2.16 -4.24
N ASP A 93 15.58 1.63 -3.25
CA ASP A 93 16.17 2.30 -2.09
C ASP A 93 15.88 3.80 -1.92
N ALA A 94 15.21 4.16 -0.83
CA ALA A 94 15.53 5.38 -0.10
C ALA A 94 15.10 5.25 1.36
N ALA A 95 15.75 4.34 2.10
CA ALA A 95 15.88 4.48 3.53
C ALA A 95 17.18 5.25 3.83
N LYS A 96 17.11 6.58 3.81
CA LYS A 96 18.05 7.46 4.50
C LYS A 96 17.24 8.54 5.20
N ARG A 97 17.44 8.93 6.45
CA ARG A 97 18.23 8.47 7.60
C ARG A 97 17.75 9.43 8.70
N ARG A 98 17.53 8.90 9.89
CA ARG A 98 17.38 9.69 11.12
C ARG A 98 18.70 10.44 11.40
N ALA A 99 18.57 11.56 12.11
CA ALA A 99 19.55 12.16 13.03
C ALA A 99 20.35 13.39 12.56
N ALA A 100 20.25 14.40 13.45
CA ALA A 100 21.17 15.47 13.83
C ALA A 100 21.36 16.65 12.87
#